data_AF-A0A354GNG0-F1
#
_entry.id   AF-A0A354GNG0-F1
#
_cell.length_a   1.000
_cell.length_b   1.000
_cell.length_c   1.000
_cell.angle_alpha   90.00
_cell.angle_beta   90.00
_cell.angle_gamma   90.00
#
_symmetry.space_group_name_H-M   'P 1'
#
loop_
_entity.id
_entity.type
_entity.pdbx_description
1 polymer ?
#
loop_
_entity_poly.entity_id
_entity_poly.type
_entity_poly.pdbx_seq_one_letter_code
_entity_poly.pdbx_strand_id
1 'polypeptide(L)'
;MLTAWNGLMIGALAGAAAALDRPEYGDDAGRAADFILRRMRTPDGRLLRTYSTGSDAKLNAYLEDYAYLLDGLVSLYEATFEPRWIADALDLSRVLIEQFWDEAGGGFFYTGRDHEALISRAKDPHDNATPSGNAVAATALLRLAKLTGRDDLRDKAEATLRLYASLMKEHPTAMGQMLIALDFDLGPVEEYAVVGDPSAEDTRRILRAIRSRFEPDKVVALRPATGPAHEDLLPLLADKTTQGTAALYVCRDFACQAPLVGAEAVEAALKTKETRDG
;
A
#
# COMPACT_ATOMS: atom_id res chain seq x y z
N MET A 1 1.99 18.61 -13.87
CA MET A 1 1.69 17.44 -13.01
C MET A 1 2.95 16.62 -12.83
N LEU A 2 3.25 16.24 -11.59
CA LEU A 2 4.41 15.41 -11.21
C LEU A 2 3.92 14.10 -10.62
N THR A 3 4.44 12.96 -11.12
CA THR A 3 3.97 11.63 -10.71
C THR A 3 4.11 11.40 -9.21
N ALA A 4 5.28 11.66 -8.64
CA ALA A 4 5.53 11.56 -7.19
C ALA A 4 4.47 12.31 -6.36
N TRP A 5 4.26 13.59 -6.65
CA TRP A 5 3.33 14.44 -5.87
C TRP A 5 1.89 13.97 -6.01
N ASN A 6 1.53 13.41 -7.17
CA ASN A 6 0.21 12.82 -7.35
C ASN A 6 0.09 11.47 -6.65
N GLY A 7 1.15 10.67 -6.54
CA GLY A 7 1.19 9.47 -5.70
C GLY A 7 0.85 9.79 -4.25
N LEU A 8 1.50 10.81 -3.67
CA LEU A 8 1.18 11.29 -2.31
C LEU A 8 -0.27 11.78 -2.20
N MET A 9 -0.75 12.54 -3.18
CA MET A 9 -2.13 13.02 -3.21
C MET A 9 -3.13 11.86 -3.28
N ILE A 10 -2.88 10.84 -4.11
CA ILE A 10 -3.72 9.64 -4.25
C ILE A 10 -3.80 8.91 -2.91
N GLY A 11 -2.67 8.67 -2.26
CA GLY A 11 -2.63 8.06 -0.93
C GLY A 11 -3.41 8.86 0.11
N ALA A 12 -3.25 10.18 0.13
CA ALA A 12 -3.96 11.07 1.06
C ALA A 12 -5.48 11.07 0.81
N LEU A 13 -5.93 11.14 -0.44
CA LEU A 13 -7.34 11.10 -0.81
C LEU A 13 -7.97 9.74 -0.49
N ALA A 14 -7.26 8.64 -0.75
CA ALA A 14 -7.71 7.30 -0.38
C ALA A 14 -7.85 7.16 1.14
N GLY A 15 -6.86 7.63 1.92
CA GLY A 15 -6.95 7.67 3.38
C GLY A 15 -8.12 8.53 3.88
N ALA A 16 -8.34 9.70 3.27
CA ALA A 16 -9.47 10.56 3.59
C ALA A 16 -10.81 9.90 3.28
N ALA A 17 -10.92 9.19 2.15
CA ALA A 17 -12.13 8.45 1.78
C ALA A 17 -12.50 7.43 2.86
N ALA A 18 -11.50 6.67 3.34
CA ALA A 18 -11.68 5.67 4.37
C ALA A 18 -11.99 6.28 5.74
N ALA A 19 -11.20 7.28 6.19
CA ALA A 19 -11.31 7.84 7.53
C ALA A 19 -12.56 8.73 7.72
N LEU A 20 -13.00 9.41 6.66
CA LEU A 20 -14.13 10.35 6.71
C LEU A 20 -15.44 9.76 6.20
N ASP A 21 -15.43 8.52 5.70
CA ASP A 21 -16.59 7.87 5.06
C ASP A 21 -17.11 8.69 3.86
N ARG A 22 -16.18 9.16 3.02
CA ARG A 22 -16.42 10.02 1.85
C ARG A 22 -15.91 9.37 0.57
N PRO A 23 -16.69 8.47 -0.07
CA PRO A 23 -16.24 7.68 -1.22
C PRO A 23 -15.79 8.54 -2.41
N GLU A 24 -16.28 9.79 -2.54
CA GLU A 24 -15.88 10.69 -3.61
C GLU A 24 -14.37 11.00 -3.62
N TYR A 25 -13.70 10.97 -2.46
CA TYR A 25 -12.24 11.14 -2.41
C TYR A 25 -11.52 9.92 -3.00
N GLY A 26 -12.08 8.73 -2.82
CA GLY A 26 -11.60 7.51 -3.46
C GLY A 26 -11.81 7.56 -4.97
N ASP A 27 -12.96 8.06 -5.43
CA ASP A 27 -13.24 8.26 -6.85
C ASP A 27 -12.27 9.26 -7.49
N ASP A 28 -11.98 10.37 -6.81
CA ASP A 28 -11.03 11.40 -7.25
C ASP A 28 -9.60 10.83 -7.36
N ALA A 29 -9.18 10.08 -6.34
CA ALA A 29 -7.90 9.37 -6.31
C ALA A 29 -7.81 8.33 -7.45
N GLY A 30 -8.88 7.57 -7.69
CA GLY A 30 -8.97 6.60 -8.78
C GLY A 30 -8.84 7.25 -10.15
N ARG A 31 -9.48 8.39 -10.39
CA ARG A 31 -9.32 9.13 -11.65
C ARG A 31 -7.89 9.64 -11.85
N ALA A 32 -7.23 10.09 -10.79
CA ALA A 32 -5.83 10.52 -10.85
C ALA A 32 -4.89 9.33 -11.13
N ALA A 33 -5.09 8.19 -10.46
CA ALA A 33 -4.34 6.97 -10.69
C ALA A 33 -4.53 6.46 -12.12
N ASP A 34 -5.77 6.37 -12.61
CA ASP A 34 -6.09 5.99 -13.99
C ASP A 34 -5.40 6.90 -15.00
N PHE A 35 -5.37 8.22 -14.74
CA PHE A 35 -4.68 9.16 -15.62
C PHE A 35 -3.18 8.84 -15.70
N ILE A 36 -2.50 8.67 -14.57
CA ILE A 36 -1.07 8.39 -14.52
C ILE A 36 -0.77 7.06 -15.22
N LEU A 37 -1.50 6.01 -14.88
CA LEU A 37 -1.31 4.67 -15.46
C LEU A 37 -1.54 4.64 -16.98
N ARG A 38 -2.45 5.47 -17.51
CA ARG A 38 -2.75 5.50 -18.96
C ARG A 38 -1.94 6.51 -19.76
N ARG A 39 -1.59 7.66 -19.18
CA ARG A 39 -1.02 8.81 -19.90
C ARG A 39 0.42 9.12 -19.51
N MET A 40 0.90 8.56 -18.41
CA MET A 40 2.26 8.78 -17.90
C MET A 40 3.03 7.47 -17.78
N ARG A 41 2.66 6.46 -18.57
CA ARG A 41 3.43 5.24 -18.76
C ARG A 41 3.88 5.11 -20.20
N THR A 42 5.11 4.63 -20.38
CA THR A 42 5.60 4.18 -21.68
C THR A 42 4.92 2.84 -22.06
N PRO A 43 4.95 2.43 -23.34
CA PRO A 43 4.37 1.16 -23.77
C PRO A 43 4.95 -0.08 -23.07
N ASP A 44 6.22 -0.02 -22.64
CA ASP A 44 6.87 -1.07 -21.84
C ASP A 44 6.61 -0.93 -20.33
N GLY A 45 5.78 0.03 -19.92
CA GLY A 45 5.23 0.15 -18.58
C GLY A 45 6.00 1.05 -17.62
N ARG A 46 7.06 1.75 -18.06
CA ARG A 46 7.83 2.69 -17.22
C ARG A 46 7.06 3.96 -16.96
N LEU A 47 7.22 4.54 -15.77
CA LEU A 47 6.64 5.82 -15.44
C LEU A 47 7.43 6.97 -16.08
N LEU A 48 6.69 7.98 -16.50
CA LEU A 48 7.21 9.28 -16.87
C LEU A 48 6.96 10.26 -15.72
N ARG A 49 7.87 11.19 -15.51
CA ARG A 49 7.84 12.08 -14.33
C ARG A 49 6.85 13.21 -14.49
N THR A 50 6.79 13.81 -15.69
CA THR A 50 6.13 15.10 -15.88
C THR A 50 5.09 15.04 -16.99
N TYR A 51 3.96 15.70 -16.76
CA TYR A 51 2.92 15.95 -17.75
C TYR A 51 2.44 17.39 -17.65
N SER A 52 2.21 18.02 -18.79
CA SER A 52 1.59 19.34 -18.91
C SER A 52 0.45 19.31 -19.91
N THR A 53 -0.64 20.02 -19.62
CA THR A 53 -1.80 20.12 -20.50
C THR A 53 -1.38 20.55 -21.91
N GLY A 54 -1.81 19.80 -22.92
CA GLY A 54 -1.47 20.05 -24.33
C GLY A 54 -0.11 19.48 -24.78
N SER A 55 0.55 18.66 -23.96
CA SER A 55 1.79 17.97 -24.31
C SER A 55 1.77 16.53 -23.83
N ASP A 56 2.59 15.67 -24.42
CA ASP A 56 2.79 14.30 -23.94
C ASP A 56 3.62 14.27 -22.66
N ALA A 57 3.46 13.19 -21.88
CA ALA A 57 4.29 12.96 -20.72
C ALA A 57 5.76 12.76 -21.15
N LYS A 58 6.69 13.20 -20.31
CA LYS A 58 8.11 13.20 -20.61
C LYS A 58 8.97 13.04 -19.36
N LEU A 59 10.24 12.73 -19.62
CA LEU A 59 11.31 12.45 -18.66
C LEU A 59 11.08 11.14 -17.89
N ASN A 60 12.13 10.34 -17.77
CA ASN A 60 12.09 9.12 -16.98
C ASN A 60 11.80 9.47 -15.50
N ALA A 61 10.92 8.70 -14.90
CA ALA A 61 10.61 8.79 -13.48
C ALA A 61 11.80 8.38 -12.60
N TYR A 62 11.80 8.87 -11.36
CA TYR A 62 12.76 8.53 -10.30
C TYR A 62 12.11 7.61 -9.28
N LEU A 63 12.90 7.08 -8.35
CA LEU A 63 12.44 6.17 -7.29
C LEU A 63 11.16 6.66 -6.59
N GLU A 64 11.12 7.94 -6.23
CA GLU A 64 9.96 8.55 -5.53
C GLU A 64 8.66 8.49 -6.34
N ASP A 65 8.73 8.64 -7.67
CA ASP A 65 7.55 8.61 -8.54
C ASP A 65 6.90 7.21 -8.50
N TYR A 66 7.73 6.16 -8.46
CA TYR A 66 7.29 4.78 -8.33
C TYR A 66 6.82 4.46 -6.91
N ALA A 67 7.63 4.80 -5.90
CA ALA A 67 7.35 4.47 -4.51
C ALA A 67 6.04 5.11 -4.04
N TYR A 68 5.83 6.40 -4.33
CA TYR A 68 4.63 7.11 -3.87
C TYR A 68 3.39 6.69 -4.63
N LEU A 69 3.50 6.39 -5.93
CA LEU A 69 2.37 5.85 -6.68
C LEU A 69 2.03 4.43 -6.22
N LEU A 70 3.03 3.59 -5.96
CA LEU A 70 2.84 2.23 -5.47
C LEU A 70 2.08 2.24 -4.14
N ASP A 71 2.54 3.03 -3.15
CA ASP A 71 1.85 3.17 -1.87
C ASP A 71 0.43 3.75 -2.05
N GLY A 72 0.28 4.74 -2.93
CA GLY A 72 -1.01 5.32 -3.28
C GLY A 72 -2.00 4.30 -3.85
N LEU A 73 -1.55 3.40 -4.73
CA LEU A 73 -2.39 2.33 -5.30
C LEU A 73 -2.82 1.30 -4.25
N VAL A 74 -1.92 0.91 -3.34
CA VAL A 74 -2.28 0.01 -2.23
C VAL A 74 -3.29 0.69 -1.31
N SER A 75 -3.09 1.96 -0.96
CA SER A 75 -4.05 2.73 -0.16
C SER A 75 -5.40 2.90 -0.86
N LEU A 76 -5.40 3.10 -2.18
CA LEU A 76 -6.61 3.19 -2.98
C LEU A 76 -7.39 1.88 -3.00
N TYR A 77 -6.70 0.74 -3.08
CA TYR A 77 -7.34 -0.57 -2.90
C TYR A 77 -8.03 -0.68 -1.54
N GLU A 78 -7.37 -0.32 -0.44
CA GLU A 78 -7.99 -0.44 0.90
C GLU A 78 -9.16 0.53 1.12
N ALA A 79 -9.22 1.60 0.32
CA ALA A 79 -10.31 2.56 0.31
C ALA A 79 -11.52 2.06 -0.51
N THR A 80 -11.30 1.57 -1.73
CA THR A 80 -12.36 1.25 -2.71
C THR A 80 -12.65 -0.25 -2.88
N PHE A 81 -11.71 -1.10 -2.45
CA PHE A 81 -11.70 -2.54 -2.63
C PHE A 81 -11.78 -3.02 -4.09
N GLU A 82 -11.38 -2.17 -5.05
CA GLU A 82 -11.25 -2.57 -6.45
C GLU A 82 -9.94 -3.36 -6.67
N PRO A 83 -9.98 -4.67 -6.99
CA PRO A 83 -8.80 -5.51 -7.05
C PRO A 83 -7.78 -5.10 -8.12
N ARG A 84 -8.22 -4.36 -9.15
CA ARG A 84 -7.34 -3.85 -10.21
C ARG A 84 -6.18 -3.01 -9.65
N TRP A 85 -6.40 -2.27 -8.56
CA TRP A 85 -5.35 -1.45 -7.97
C TRP A 85 -4.20 -2.27 -7.39
N ILE A 86 -4.47 -3.48 -6.91
CA ILE A 86 -3.42 -4.42 -6.46
C ILE A 86 -2.71 -5.05 -7.65
N ALA A 87 -3.41 -5.36 -8.74
CA ALA A 87 -2.77 -5.80 -9.97
C ALA A 87 -1.83 -4.72 -10.55
N ASP A 88 -2.30 -3.47 -10.61
CA ASP A 88 -1.49 -2.32 -11.05
C ASP A 88 -0.30 -2.07 -10.10
N ALA A 89 -0.49 -2.23 -8.78
CA ALA A 89 0.58 -2.13 -7.79
C ALA A 89 1.64 -3.24 -7.97
N LEU A 90 1.23 -4.48 -8.21
CA LEU A 90 2.16 -5.58 -8.50
C LEU A 90 2.96 -5.32 -9.78
N ASP A 91 2.31 -4.89 -10.84
CA ASP A 91 2.97 -4.51 -12.09
C ASP A 91 3.98 -3.39 -11.90
N LEU A 92 3.60 -2.36 -11.13
CA LEU A 92 4.47 -1.24 -10.83
C LEU A 92 5.66 -1.64 -9.93
N SER A 93 5.43 -2.51 -8.95
CA SER A 93 6.47 -3.03 -8.06
C SER A 93 7.53 -3.82 -8.84
N ARG A 94 7.13 -4.58 -9.86
CA ARG A 94 8.05 -5.29 -10.76
C ARG A 94 8.99 -4.31 -11.47
N VAL A 95 8.45 -3.23 -12.03
CA VAL A 95 9.26 -2.21 -12.74
C VAL A 95 10.13 -1.44 -11.75
N LEU A 96 9.63 -1.12 -10.55
CA LEU A 96 10.39 -0.50 -9.47
C LEU A 96 11.63 -1.34 -9.12
N ILE A 97 11.44 -2.64 -8.89
CA ILE A 97 12.55 -3.55 -8.55
C ILE A 97 13.52 -3.66 -9.73
N GLU A 98 13.03 -3.87 -10.94
CA GLU A 98 13.85 -4.00 -12.15
C GLU A 98 14.76 -2.78 -12.38
N GLN A 99 14.21 -1.57 -12.22
CA GLN A 99 14.92 -0.33 -12.54
C GLN A 99 15.80 0.16 -11.39
N PHE A 100 15.37 0.02 -10.14
CA PHE A 100 15.97 0.75 -9.03
C PHE A 100 16.71 -0.13 -8.03
N TRP A 101 16.43 -1.44 -7.98
CA TRP A 101 17.05 -2.31 -6.98
C TRP A 101 18.56 -2.48 -7.19
N ASP A 102 19.30 -2.38 -6.08
CA ASP A 102 20.72 -2.71 -5.98
C ASP A 102 20.92 -4.17 -5.54
N GLU A 103 21.29 -5.04 -6.49
CA GLU A 103 21.55 -6.45 -6.20
C GLU A 103 22.75 -6.68 -5.28
N ALA A 104 23.70 -5.74 -5.20
CA ALA A 104 24.90 -5.90 -4.38
C ALA A 104 24.70 -5.40 -2.95
N GLY A 105 24.08 -4.22 -2.80
CA GLY A 105 23.96 -3.52 -1.51
C GLY A 105 22.55 -3.48 -0.91
N GLY A 106 21.53 -3.98 -1.59
CA GLY A 106 20.13 -3.85 -1.18
C GLY A 106 19.60 -2.42 -1.30
N GLY A 107 18.30 -2.23 -1.07
CA GLY A 107 17.64 -0.94 -1.26
C GLY A 107 17.61 -0.49 -2.73
N PHE A 108 17.16 0.75 -2.92
CA PHE A 108 16.86 1.30 -4.24
C PHE A 108 17.67 2.55 -4.51
N PHE A 109 18.29 2.58 -5.69
CA PHE A 109 18.90 3.79 -6.23
C PHE A 109 17.85 4.83 -6.59
N TYR A 110 18.24 6.11 -6.57
CA TYR A 110 17.35 7.22 -6.91
C TYR A 110 16.98 7.27 -8.40
N THR A 111 17.94 7.00 -9.29
CA THR A 111 17.73 6.95 -10.75
C THR A 111 17.58 5.51 -11.24
N GLY A 112 16.80 5.31 -12.30
CA GLY A 112 16.64 4.02 -12.98
C GLY A 112 17.90 3.62 -13.75
N ARG A 113 18.00 2.35 -14.15
CA ARG A 113 19.12 1.85 -14.98
C ARG A 113 19.12 2.45 -16.39
N ASP A 114 18.00 3.01 -16.80
CA ASP A 114 17.72 3.59 -18.11
C ASP A 114 17.84 5.12 -18.18
N HIS A 115 18.17 5.77 -17.05
CA HIS A 115 18.61 7.16 -17.06
C HIS A 115 19.97 7.29 -17.74
N GLU A 116 20.41 8.53 -17.99
CA GLU A 116 21.76 8.79 -18.48
C GLU A 116 22.79 8.03 -17.64
N ALA A 117 23.80 7.46 -18.29
CA ALA A 117 24.82 6.67 -17.61
C ALA A 117 25.61 7.56 -16.64
N LEU A 118 25.27 7.47 -15.35
CA LEU A 118 25.97 8.18 -14.28
C LEU A 118 27.20 7.39 -13.81
N ILE A 119 28.23 8.11 -13.37
CA ILE A 119 29.44 7.52 -12.77
C ILE A 119 29.07 6.69 -11.52
N SER A 120 28.10 7.16 -10.73
CA SER A 120 27.52 6.42 -9.61
C SER A 120 26.07 6.80 -9.41
N ARG A 121 25.21 5.81 -9.09
CA ARG A 121 23.83 6.05 -8.67
C ARG A 121 23.79 6.16 -7.15
N ALA A 122 23.15 7.22 -6.64
CA ALA A 122 23.01 7.45 -5.21
C ALA A 122 21.74 6.81 -4.65
N LYS A 123 21.72 6.56 -3.34
CA LYS A 123 20.52 6.23 -2.56
C LYS A 123 20.38 7.30 -1.47
N ASP A 124 19.21 7.93 -1.37
CA ASP A 124 18.94 8.90 -0.31
C ASP A 124 17.93 8.31 0.69
N PRO A 125 18.36 8.05 1.93
CA PRO A 125 17.48 7.47 2.93
C PRO A 125 16.78 8.49 3.82
N HIS A 126 17.07 9.79 3.67
CA HIS A 126 16.57 10.81 4.59
C HIS A 126 15.19 11.31 4.18
N ASP A 127 14.33 11.52 5.17
CA ASP A 127 13.14 12.32 5.02
C ASP A 127 13.52 13.81 4.99
N ASN A 128 12.91 14.56 4.07
CA ASN A 128 13.09 16.00 3.94
C ASN A 128 11.70 16.65 3.81
N ALA A 129 11.52 17.60 2.89
CA ALA A 129 10.19 18.12 2.54
C ALA A 129 9.22 17.02 2.05
N THR A 130 9.75 15.89 1.60
CA THR A 130 9.02 14.67 1.25
C THR A 130 9.67 13.47 1.93
N PRO A 131 8.93 12.37 2.15
CA PRO A 131 9.51 11.15 2.73
C PRO A 131 10.58 10.54 1.82
N SER A 132 11.45 9.69 2.35
CA SER A 132 12.42 8.97 1.52
C SER A 132 11.71 7.99 0.56
N GLY A 133 12.09 8.01 -0.72
CA GLY A 133 11.59 7.04 -1.70
C GLY A 133 11.93 5.59 -1.34
N ASN A 134 13.07 5.34 -0.68
CA ASN A 134 13.40 4.00 -0.18
C ASN A 134 12.46 3.57 0.94
N ALA A 135 12.17 4.49 1.87
CA ALA A 135 11.30 4.23 3.01
C ALA A 135 9.86 3.95 2.56
N VAL A 136 9.31 4.77 1.67
CA VAL A 136 7.96 4.55 1.12
C VAL A 136 7.89 3.27 0.30
N ALA A 137 8.93 2.95 -0.48
CA ALA A 137 9.00 1.68 -1.19
C ALA A 137 8.97 0.48 -0.22
N ALA A 138 9.73 0.52 0.88
CA ALA A 138 9.71 -0.53 1.89
C ALA A 138 8.30 -0.68 2.51
N THR A 139 7.67 0.41 2.95
CA THR A 139 6.29 0.38 3.47
C THR A 139 5.31 -0.25 2.48
N ALA A 140 5.32 0.22 1.23
CA ALA A 140 4.39 -0.25 0.21
C ALA A 140 4.59 -1.73 -0.13
N LEU A 141 5.84 -2.17 -0.22
CA LEU A 141 6.18 -3.58 -0.48
C LEU A 141 5.77 -4.49 0.67
N LEU A 142 5.91 -4.07 1.94
CA LEU A 142 5.45 -4.81 3.11
C LEU A 142 3.91 -4.96 3.10
N ARG A 143 3.19 -3.87 2.87
CA ARG A 143 1.71 -3.89 2.77
C ARG A 143 1.25 -4.78 1.62
N LEU A 144 1.90 -4.67 0.46
CA LEU A 144 1.58 -5.50 -0.70
C LEU A 144 1.88 -6.98 -0.43
N ALA A 145 2.99 -7.31 0.25
CA ALA A 145 3.30 -8.68 0.66
C ALA A 145 2.24 -9.24 1.62
N LYS A 146 1.74 -8.45 2.57
CA LYS A 146 0.66 -8.86 3.48
C LYS A 146 -0.67 -9.12 2.78
N LEU A 147 -0.98 -8.36 1.73
CA LEU A 147 -2.19 -8.58 0.92
C LEU A 147 -2.07 -9.77 -0.04
N THR A 148 -0.88 -9.96 -0.63
CA THR A 148 -0.68 -10.84 -1.80
C THR A 148 0.10 -12.13 -1.50
N GLY A 149 0.67 -12.28 -0.31
CA GLY A 149 1.52 -13.44 0.05
C GLY A 149 2.85 -13.49 -0.69
N ARG A 150 3.30 -12.38 -1.29
CA ARG A 150 4.53 -12.30 -2.08
C ARG A 150 5.76 -12.07 -1.22
N ASP A 151 6.39 -13.16 -0.80
CA ASP A 151 7.61 -13.12 0.02
C ASP A 151 8.79 -12.42 -0.67
N ASP A 152 8.87 -12.47 -2.01
CA ASP A 152 9.91 -11.74 -2.73
C ASP A 152 9.80 -10.22 -2.57
N LEU A 153 8.59 -9.68 -2.34
CA LEU A 153 8.41 -8.25 -2.03
C LEU A 153 8.81 -7.95 -0.59
N ARG A 154 8.44 -8.84 0.34
CA ARG A 154 8.85 -8.77 1.75
C ARG A 154 10.37 -8.77 1.88
N ASP A 155 11.05 -9.69 1.20
CA ASP A 155 12.51 -9.82 1.21
C ASP A 155 13.22 -8.54 0.77
N LYS A 156 12.70 -7.85 -0.26
CA LYS A 156 13.25 -6.57 -0.74
C LYS A 156 13.04 -5.45 0.28
N ALA A 157 11.88 -5.41 0.94
CA ALA A 157 11.61 -4.46 2.00
C ALA A 157 12.52 -4.68 3.22
N GLU A 158 12.63 -5.93 3.71
CA GLU A 158 13.49 -6.29 4.83
C GLU A 158 14.96 -6.00 4.54
N ALA A 159 15.44 -6.31 3.33
CA ALA A 159 16.80 -5.98 2.93
C ALA A 159 17.04 -4.46 2.89
N THR A 160 16.02 -3.66 2.56
CA THR A 160 16.07 -2.18 2.65
C THR A 160 16.14 -1.72 4.10
N LEU A 161 15.33 -2.30 5.00
CA LEU A 161 15.39 -2.02 6.43
C LEU A 161 16.76 -2.35 7.03
N ARG A 162 17.33 -3.51 6.68
CA ARG A 162 18.68 -3.94 7.12
C ARG A 162 19.77 -2.98 6.65
N LEU A 163 19.70 -2.51 5.40
CA LEU A 163 20.66 -1.53 4.87
C LEU A 163 20.69 -0.25 5.71
N TYR A 164 19.54 0.21 6.17
CA TYR A 164 19.41 1.49 6.88
C TYR A 164 19.34 1.37 8.41
N ALA A 165 19.49 0.16 8.97
CA ALA A 165 19.37 -0.09 10.40
C ALA A 165 20.30 0.79 11.27
N SER A 166 21.57 0.93 10.88
CA SER A 166 22.52 1.78 11.62
C SER A 166 22.14 3.26 11.56
N LEU A 167 21.71 3.74 10.39
CA LEU A 167 21.29 5.14 10.23
C LEU A 167 20.00 5.45 11.00
N MET A 168 19.03 4.53 11.05
CA MET A 168 17.83 4.69 11.88
C MET A 168 18.19 4.82 13.36
N LYS A 169 19.20 4.08 13.82
CA LYS A 169 19.68 4.14 15.21
C LYS A 169 20.42 5.44 15.51
N GLU A 170 21.24 5.93 14.59
CA GLU A 170 22.09 7.12 14.77
C GLU A 170 21.34 8.43 14.51
N HIS A 171 20.39 8.42 13.58
CA HIS A 171 19.67 9.59 13.08
C HIS A 171 18.15 9.36 12.96
N PRO A 172 17.44 8.91 14.01
CA PRO A 172 16.02 8.53 13.94
C PRO A 172 15.11 9.67 13.48
N THR A 173 15.41 10.91 13.84
CA THR A 173 14.61 12.09 13.46
C THR A 173 14.67 12.42 11.96
N ALA A 174 15.66 11.89 11.24
CA ALA A 174 15.80 12.06 9.79
C ALA A 174 15.21 10.87 9.01
N MET A 175 14.66 9.86 9.69
CA MET A 175 14.24 8.58 9.10
C MET A 175 12.87 8.12 9.61
N GLY A 176 11.96 9.08 9.87
CA GLY A 176 10.63 8.80 10.38
C GLY A 176 9.84 7.82 9.51
N GLN A 177 9.86 7.96 8.18
CA GLN A 177 9.18 7.04 7.28
C GLN A 177 9.81 5.64 7.30
N MET A 178 11.14 5.54 7.45
CA MET A 178 11.79 4.23 7.54
C MET A 178 11.47 3.54 8.87
N LEU A 179 11.34 4.31 9.95
CA LEU A 179 10.87 3.80 11.23
C LEU A 179 9.42 3.32 11.17
N ILE A 180 8.55 3.98 10.40
CA ILE A 180 7.18 3.47 10.13
C ILE A 180 7.25 2.13 9.40
N ALA A 181 8.12 1.98 8.39
CA ALA A 181 8.30 0.71 7.71
C ALA A 181 8.85 -0.38 8.65
N LEU A 182 9.78 -0.02 9.55
CA LEU A 182 10.33 -0.94 10.55
C LEU A 182 9.28 -1.38 11.58
N ASP A 183 8.46 -0.46 12.07
CA ASP A 183 7.37 -0.74 13.03
C ASP A 183 6.40 -1.77 12.43
N PHE A 184 5.98 -1.53 11.18
CA PHE A 184 5.13 -2.46 10.43
C PHE A 184 5.79 -3.84 10.22
N ASP A 185 7.08 -3.89 9.92
CA ASP A 185 7.82 -5.16 9.74
C ASP A 185 7.92 -5.98 11.03
N LEU A 186 8.19 -5.31 12.16
CA LEU A 186 8.29 -5.95 13.48
C LEU A 186 6.93 -6.43 13.99
N GLY A 187 5.86 -5.71 13.65
CA GLY A 187 4.49 -6.08 13.95
C GLY A 187 4.15 -6.13 15.45
N PRO A 188 3.01 -6.75 15.82
CA PRO A 188 2.15 -7.58 14.97
C PRO A 188 1.29 -6.77 14.00
N VAL A 189 1.26 -7.16 12.72
CA VAL A 189 0.35 -6.61 11.71
C VAL A 189 -0.96 -7.39 11.71
N GLU A 190 -2.09 -6.71 11.88
CA GLU A 190 -3.41 -7.32 11.74
C GLU A 190 -3.84 -7.33 10.27
N GLU A 191 -4.10 -8.52 9.74
CA GLU A 191 -4.60 -8.73 8.38
C GLU A 191 -6.11 -8.93 8.45
N TYR A 192 -6.88 -7.88 8.17
CA TYR A 192 -8.34 -7.91 8.23
C TYR A 192 -8.93 -8.36 6.89
N ALA A 193 -9.58 -9.52 6.87
CA ALA A 193 -10.37 -9.99 5.74
C ALA A 193 -11.87 -9.85 6.02
N VAL A 194 -12.50 -8.86 5.38
CA VAL A 194 -13.94 -8.61 5.46
C VAL A 194 -14.65 -9.41 4.38
N VAL A 195 -15.66 -10.19 4.74
CA VAL A 195 -16.50 -10.94 3.80
C VAL A 195 -17.91 -10.39 3.86
N GLY A 196 -18.39 -9.80 2.77
CA GLY A 196 -19.70 -9.14 2.74
C GLY A 196 -19.97 -8.38 1.45
N ASP A 197 -21.19 -7.89 1.27
CA ASP A 197 -21.52 -6.96 0.19
C ASP A 197 -21.10 -5.54 0.60
N PRO A 198 -20.17 -4.87 -0.12
CA PRO A 198 -19.73 -3.51 0.22
C PRO A 198 -20.85 -2.47 0.34
N SER A 199 -21.98 -2.70 -0.32
CA SER A 199 -23.14 -1.81 -0.29
C SER A 199 -24.09 -2.09 0.88
N ALA A 200 -23.99 -3.28 1.50
CA ALA A 200 -24.82 -3.66 2.62
C ALA A 200 -24.43 -2.94 3.92
N GLU A 201 -25.43 -2.61 4.74
CA GLU A 201 -25.23 -1.82 5.96
C GLU A 201 -24.32 -2.52 6.97
N ASP A 202 -24.44 -3.83 7.11
CA ASP A 202 -23.61 -4.62 8.03
C ASP A 202 -22.12 -4.55 7.66
N THR A 203 -21.79 -4.68 6.38
CA THR A 203 -20.42 -4.58 5.86
C THR A 203 -19.88 -3.16 6.03
N ARG A 204 -20.68 -2.13 5.72
CA ARG A 204 -20.28 -0.73 5.92
C ARG A 204 -20.00 -0.39 7.38
N ARG A 205 -20.78 -0.94 8.32
CA ARG A 205 -20.53 -0.78 9.76
C ARG A 205 -19.22 -1.45 10.19
N ILE A 206 -18.94 -2.67 9.72
CA ILE A 206 -17.66 -3.35 9.97
C ILE A 206 -16.49 -2.50 9.47
N LEU A 207 -16.56 -2.03 8.21
CA LEU A 207 -15.53 -1.19 7.62
C LEU A 207 -15.33 0.11 8.40
N ARG A 208 -16.42 0.77 8.81
CA ARG A 208 -16.37 1.98 9.64
C ARG A 208 -15.69 1.72 10.98
N ALA A 209 -15.98 0.60 11.64
CA ALA A 209 -15.37 0.22 12.91
C ALA A 209 -13.86 -0.02 12.79
N ILE A 210 -13.41 -0.60 11.67
CA ILE A 210 -11.99 -0.77 11.36
C ILE A 210 -11.33 0.58 11.05
N ARG A 211 -12.00 1.45 10.28
CA ARG A 211 -11.45 2.71 9.77
C ARG A 211 -11.47 3.86 10.77
N SER A 212 -12.34 3.82 11.78
CA SER A 212 -12.45 4.87 12.81
C SER A 212 -11.28 4.89 13.81
N ARG A 213 -10.34 3.94 13.66
CA ARG A 213 -9.21 3.74 14.57
C ARG A 213 -7.91 3.97 13.83
N PHE A 214 -7.02 4.71 14.49
CA PHE A 214 -5.63 4.78 14.06
C PHE A 214 -4.92 3.49 14.48
N GLU A 215 -4.80 2.56 13.54
CA GLU A 215 -4.02 1.33 13.67
C GLU A 215 -3.04 1.33 12.48
N PRO A 216 -1.77 1.71 12.68
CA PRO A 216 -0.79 1.79 11.60
C PRO A 216 -0.38 0.42 11.06
N ASP A 217 -0.42 -0.62 11.91
CA ASP A 217 -0.01 -1.99 11.59
C ASP A 217 -1.19 -2.86 11.18
N LYS A 218 -1.90 -2.46 10.12
CA LYS A 218 -2.96 -3.28 9.53
C LYS A 218 -2.97 -3.23 8.02
N VAL A 219 -3.54 -4.28 7.43
CA VAL A 219 -4.05 -4.25 6.07
C VAL A 219 -5.50 -4.71 6.04
N VAL A 220 -6.27 -4.22 5.08
CA VAL A 220 -7.70 -4.56 4.92
C VAL A 220 -7.96 -5.05 3.51
N ALA A 221 -8.49 -6.26 3.40
CA ALA A 221 -8.99 -6.82 2.16
C ALA A 221 -10.49 -7.12 2.30
N LEU A 222 -11.23 -6.95 1.20
CA LEU A 222 -12.65 -7.28 1.15
C LEU A 222 -12.90 -8.35 0.09
N ARG A 223 -13.60 -9.40 0.51
CA ARG A 223 -14.19 -10.42 -0.34
C ARG A 223 -15.69 -10.13 -0.51
N PRO A 224 -16.16 -9.84 -1.74
CA PRO A 224 -17.58 -9.71 -2.01
C PRO A 224 -18.36 -10.98 -1.62
N ALA A 225 -19.56 -10.83 -1.08
CA ALA A 225 -20.44 -11.96 -0.76
C ALA A 225 -20.83 -12.77 -2.02
N THR A 226 -20.86 -12.12 -3.18
CA THR A 226 -21.08 -12.74 -4.50
C THR A 226 -20.08 -12.21 -5.52
N GLY A 227 -19.70 -13.03 -6.48
CA GLY A 227 -18.72 -12.68 -7.52
C GLY A 227 -17.32 -13.24 -7.25
N PRO A 228 -16.32 -12.83 -8.04
CA PRO A 228 -14.95 -13.34 -7.92
C PRO A 228 -14.34 -12.94 -6.58
N ALA A 229 -13.77 -13.91 -5.87
CA ALA A 229 -13.09 -13.68 -4.60
C ALA A 229 -11.64 -13.17 -4.77
N HIS A 230 -11.11 -13.17 -6.00
CA HIS A 230 -9.75 -12.74 -6.34
C HIS A 230 -8.65 -13.38 -5.48
N GLU A 231 -8.86 -14.63 -5.05
CA GLU A 231 -7.97 -15.35 -4.11
C GLU A 231 -6.55 -15.55 -4.68
N ASP A 232 -6.41 -15.67 -6.00
CA ASP A 232 -5.10 -15.74 -6.68
C ASP A 232 -4.31 -14.44 -6.54
N LEU A 233 -4.99 -13.29 -6.53
CA LEU A 233 -4.39 -11.97 -6.38
C LEU A 233 -4.22 -11.60 -4.91
N LEU A 234 -5.16 -12.02 -4.07
CA LEU A 234 -5.27 -11.70 -2.66
C LEU A 234 -5.44 -12.98 -1.83
N PRO A 235 -4.37 -13.76 -1.62
CA PRO A 235 -4.43 -15.00 -0.84
C PRO A 235 -4.95 -14.81 0.59
N LEU A 236 -4.89 -13.59 1.14
CA LEU A 236 -5.54 -13.24 2.41
C LEU A 236 -7.05 -13.57 2.43
N LEU A 237 -7.72 -13.51 1.27
CA LEU A 237 -9.15 -13.79 1.11
C LEU A 237 -9.47 -15.27 0.86
N ALA A 238 -8.45 -16.13 0.69
CA ALA A 238 -8.62 -17.55 0.42
C ALA A 238 -9.44 -18.24 1.53
N ASP A 239 -10.40 -19.06 1.12
CA ASP A 239 -11.29 -19.83 2.01
C ASP A 239 -12.16 -19.01 3.00
N LYS A 240 -12.18 -17.68 2.89
CA LYS A 240 -12.99 -16.82 3.77
C LYS A 240 -14.43 -16.77 3.30
N THR A 241 -15.36 -17.26 4.11
CA THR A 241 -16.78 -17.32 3.72
C THR A 241 -17.70 -16.72 4.77
N THR A 242 -18.96 -16.52 4.39
CA THR A 242 -20.00 -16.18 5.34
C THR A 242 -21.37 -16.78 4.96
N GLN A 243 -22.26 -16.92 5.94
CA GLN A 243 -23.62 -17.44 5.79
C GLN A 243 -24.67 -16.32 5.73
N GLY A 244 -24.46 -15.34 4.85
CA GLY A 244 -25.42 -14.27 4.56
C GLY A 244 -25.34 -13.02 5.46
N THR A 245 -24.56 -13.04 6.53
CA THR A 245 -24.25 -11.87 7.37
C THR A 245 -22.78 -11.49 7.20
N ALA A 246 -22.42 -10.23 7.08
CA ALA A 246 -21.02 -9.85 6.91
C ALA A 246 -20.15 -10.37 8.08
N ALA A 247 -18.92 -10.75 7.77
CA ALA A 247 -17.98 -11.30 8.75
C ALA A 247 -16.60 -10.65 8.62
N LEU A 248 -15.89 -10.54 9.73
CA LEU A 248 -14.49 -10.13 9.79
C LEU A 248 -13.63 -11.32 10.26
N TYR A 249 -12.64 -11.67 9.46
CA TYR A 249 -11.55 -12.53 9.87
C TYR A 249 -10.36 -11.65 10.25
N VAL A 250 -9.82 -11.87 11.45
CA VAL A 250 -8.59 -11.24 11.92
C VAL A 250 -7.48 -12.27 11.76
N CYS A 251 -6.54 -12.00 10.87
CA CYS A 251 -5.45 -12.90 10.51
C CYS A 251 -4.10 -12.30 10.90
N ARG A 252 -3.12 -13.18 11.13
CA ARG A 252 -1.71 -12.85 11.29
C ARG A 252 -0.90 -13.89 10.55
N ASP A 253 -0.08 -13.44 9.60
CA ASP A 253 0.72 -14.30 8.74
C ASP A 253 -0.15 -15.38 8.07
N PHE A 254 -1.28 -14.95 7.49
CA PHE A 254 -2.28 -15.79 6.82
C PHE A 254 -2.98 -16.83 7.70
N ALA A 255 -2.72 -16.86 9.01
CA ALA A 255 -3.45 -17.67 9.98
C ALA A 255 -4.53 -16.83 10.69
N CYS A 256 -5.79 -17.28 10.64
CA CYS A 256 -6.92 -16.49 11.11
C CYS A 256 -7.56 -17.08 12.37
N GLN A 257 -8.10 -16.20 13.22
CA GLN A 257 -9.00 -16.57 14.30
C GLN A 257 -10.38 -16.98 13.76
N ALA A 258 -11.26 -17.47 14.64
CA ALA A 258 -12.67 -17.67 14.28
C ALA A 258 -13.30 -16.34 13.81
N PRO A 259 -14.13 -16.34 12.75
CA PRO A 259 -14.70 -15.12 12.22
C PRO A 259 -15.64 -14.44 13.22
N LEU A 260 -15.53 -13.11 13.28
CA LEU A 260 -16.50 -12.25 13.95
C LEU A 260 -17.65 -12.00 12.98
N VAL A 261 -18.81 -12.61 13.24
CA VAL A 261 -19.98 -12.53 12.36
C VAL A 261 -20.93 -11.43 12.85
N GLY A 262 -21.27 -10.51 11.96
CA GLY A 262 -22.14 -9.36 12.24
C GLY A 262 -21.39 -8.14 12.77
N ALA A 263 -21.93 -6.96 12.46
CA ALA A 263 -21.32 -5.68 12.83
C ALA A 263 -21.22 -5.50 14.36
N GLU A 264 -22.23 -5.94 15.12
CA GLU A 264 -22.22 -5.83 16.59
C GLU A 264 -21.06 -6.59 17.22
N ALA A 265 -20.78 -7.80 16.73
CA ALA A 265 -19.69 -8.63 17.24
C ALA A 265 -18.32 -8.00 16.96
N VAL A 266 -18.14 -7.43 15.75
CA VAL A 266 -16.92 -6.73 15.36
C VAL A 266 -16.72 -5.46 16.19
N GLU A 267 -17.74 -4.62 16.30
CA GLU A 267 -17.66 -3.37 17.07
C GLU A 267 -17.31 -3.64 18.54
N ALA A 268 -17.87 -4.70 19.15
CA ALA A 268 -17.56 -5.09 20.52
C ALA A 268 -16.13 -5.63 20.68
N ALA A 269 -15.68 -6.49 19.77
CA ALA A 269 -14.34 -7.05 19.79
C ALA A 269 -13.27 -5.97 19.65
N LEU A 270 -13.45 -5.05 18.70
CA LEU A 270 -12.51 -3.96 18.48
C LEU A 270 -12.49 -3.02 19.71
N LYS A 271 -13.62 -2.63 20.31
CA LYS A 271 -13.64 -1.78 21.53
C LYS A 271 -12.88 -2.38 22.72
N THR A 272 -12.89 -3.70 22.84
CA THR A 272 -12.18 -4.40 23.92
C THR A 272 -10.66 -4.39 23.71
N LYS A 273 -10.19 -4.30 22.47
CA LYS A 273 -8.76 -4.16 22.14
C LYS A 273 -8.20 -2.80 22.59
N GLU A 274 -8.96 -1.72 22.38
CA GLU A 274 -8.59 -0.35 22.81
C GLU A 274 -8.33 -0.23 24.31
N THR A 275 -9.09 -0.96 25.13
CA THR A 275 -8.94 -0.90 26.60
C THR A 275 -7.77 -1.71 27.13
N ARG A 276 -7.12 -2.52 26.29
CA ARG A 276 -5.94 -3.32 26.66
C ARG A 276 -4.63 -2.69 26.24
N ASP A 277 -4.65 -1.89 25.18
CA ASP A 277 -3.45 -1.28 24.58
C ASP A 277 -3.24 0.19 24.99
N GLY A 278 -4.17 0.79 25.75
CA GLY A 278 -4.07 2.16 26.30
C GLY A 278 -3.83 2.19 27.80
#